data_AF-A0A1C3K396-F1
#
_entry.id   AF-A0A1C3K396-F1
#
_cell.length_a   1.000
_cell.length_b   1.000
_cell.length_c   1.000
_cell.angle_alpha   90.00
_cell.angle_beta   90.00
_cell.angle_gamma   90.00
#
_symmetry.space_group_name_H-M   'P 1'
#
loop_
_entity.id
_entity.type
_entity.pdbx_description
1 polymer ?
#
loop_
_entity_poly.entity_id
_entity_poly.type
_entity_poly.pdbx_seq_one_letter_code
_entity_poly.pdbx_strand_id
1 'polypeptide(L)'
;MAVTADGFEDIQEWAAALMARLAPAQRSRLNKRVAQELRASQVNRIASQRNPDGSPYEPRRAKNLRGKKGTIRRKMFTKLRQARHLRAQGYGDSAVVAFTAASARVARVHQLGLQDKPRPNTRAVRYAVRQLLGFSRQDRALILDAYAHHLSGEGL
;
A
#
# COMPACT_ATOMS: atom_id res chain seq x y z
N MET A 1 21.60 -54.22 -10.64
CA MET A 1 20.52 -53.34 -11.16
C MET A 1 20.94 -51.92 -10.84
N ALA A 2 21.31 -51.15 -11.86
CA ALA A 2 21.51 -49.72 -11.68
C ALA A 2 20.13 -49.11 -11.46
N VAL A 3 19.89 -48.50 -10.30
CA VAL A 3 18.75 -47.62 -10.10
C VAL A 3 19.03 -46.40 -10.97
N THR A 4 18.47 -46.37 -12.17
CA THR A 4 18.57 -45.20 -13.06
C THR A 4 17.82 -44.03 -12.44
N ALA A 5 18.27 -42.82 -12.76
CA ALA A 5 17.79 -41.56 -12.21
C ALA A 5 16.29 -41.26 -12.50
N ASP A 6 15.64 -42.13 -13.28
CA ASP A 6 14.26 -42.08 -13.77
C ASP A 6 13.19 -41.85 -12.68
N GLY A 7 13.47 -42.16 -11.41
CA GLY A 7 12.50 -42.00 -10.32
C GLY A 7 12.34 -40.56 -9.77
N PHE A 8 13.24 -39.63 -10.13
CA PHE A 8 13.25 -38.27 -9.57
C PHE A 8 12.99 -37.16 -10.59
N GLU A 9 12.78 -37.52 -11.86
CA GLU A 9 12.65 -36.58 -12.98
C GLU A 9 11.46 -35.64 -12.78
N ASP A 10 10.31 -36.17 -12.36
CA ASP A 10 9.11 -35.38 -12.04
C ASP A 10 9.36 -34.32 -10.96
N ILE A 11 10.11 -34.70 -9.91
CA ILE A 11 10.46 -33.80 -8.81
C ILE A 11 11.46 -32.73 -9.30
N GLN A 12 12.41 -33.11 -10.14
CA GLN A 12 13.39 -32.19 -10.72
C GLN A 12 12.72 -31.17 -11.64
N GLU A 13 11.80 -31.60 -12.51
CA GLU A 13 11.05 -30.71 -13.39
C GLU A 13 10.16 -29.75 -12.59
N TRP A 14 9.45 -30.27 -11.58
CA TRP A 14 8.64 -29.45 -10.68
C TRP A 14 9.48 -28.41 -9.92
N ALA A 15 10.63 -28.83 -9.38
CA ALA A 15 11.54 -27.93 -8.66
C ALA A 15 12.15 -26.87 -9.59
N ALA A 16 12.52 -27.25 -10.82
CA ALA A 16 13.02 -26.32 -11.84
C ALA A 16 11.96 -25.26 -12.21
N ALA A 17 10.70 -25.66 -12.38
CA ALA A 17 9.59 -24.75 -12.64
C ALA A 17 9.35 -23.79 -11.47
N LEU A 18 9.41 -24.28 -10.23
CA LEU A 18 9.30 -23.45 -9.03
C LEU A 18 10.46 -22.44 -8.95
N MET A 19 11.69 -22.88 -9.18
CA MET A 19 12.87 -22.00 -9.19
C MET A 19 12.78 -20.93 -10.27
N ALA A 20 12.23 -21.26 -11.45
CA ALA A 20 12.00 -20.28 -12.51
C ALA A 20 11.00 -19.19 -12.08
N ARG A 21 9.94 -19.54 -11.33
CA ARG A 21 8.98 -18.57 -10.76
C ARG A 21 9.59 -17.74 -9.64
N LEU A 22 10.55 -18.30 -8.92
CA LEU A 22 11.33 -17.59 -7.89
C LEU A 22 12.50 -16.78 -8.47
N ALA A 23 12.73 -16.80 -9.78
CA ALA A 23 13.79 -16.02 -10.39
C ALA A 23 13.61 -14.50 -10.12
N PRO A 24 14.70 -13.73 -10.00
CA PRO A 24 14.63 -12.30 -9.64
C PRO A 24 13.70 -11.47 -10.53
N ALA A 25 13.65 -11.76 -11.84
CA ALA A 25 12.78 -11.07 -12.78
C ALA A 25 11.29 -11.36 -12.51
N GLN A 26 10.94 -12.63 -12.21
CA GLN A 26 9.58 -13.02 -11.92
C GLN A 26 9.11 -12.46 -10.56
N ARG A 27 9.98 -12.52 -9.54
CA ARG A 27 9.73 -11.87 -8.25
C ARG A 27 9.51 -10.37 -8.40
N SER A 28 10.34 -9.68 -9.19
CA SER A 28 10.19 -8.23 -9.42
C SER A 28 8.86 -7.88 -10.11
N ARG A 29 8.44 -8.69 -11.09
CA ARG A 29 7.13 -8.55 -11.76
C ARG A 29 5.99 -8.73 -10.77
N LEU A 30 6.02 -9.80 -9.97
CA LEU A 30 5.02 -10.06 -8.93
C LEU A 30 4.97 -8.92 -7.90
N ASN A 31 6.12 -8.54 -7.35
CA ASN A 31 6.21 -7.47 -6.35
C ASN A 31 5.70 -6.13 -6.89
N LYS A 32 5.93 -5.84 -8.18
CA LYS A 32 5.39 -4.64 -8.84
C LYS A 32 3.86 -4.69 -8.91
N ARG A 33 3.28 -5.84 -9.25
CA ARG A 33 1.82 -6.04 -9.25
C ARG A 33 1.23 -5.89 -7.85
N VAL A 34 1.80 -6.59 -6.87
CA VAL A 34 1.40 -6.50 -5.45
C VAL A 34 1.46 -5.05 -4.96
N ALA A 35 2.53 -4.31 -5.26
CA ALA A 35 2.63 -2.89 -4.89
C ALA A 35 1.54 -2.02 -5.54
N GLN A 36 1.17 -2.30 -6.79
CA GLN A 36 0.11 -1.56 -7.50
C GLN A 36 -1.26 -1.83 -6.88
N GLU A 37 -1.58 -3.09 -6.59
CA GLU A 37 -2.85 -3.50 -5.96
C GLU A 37 -2.96 -2.95 -4.54
N LEU A 38 -1.89 -3.07 -3.75
CA LEU A 38 -1.82 -2.46 -2.42
C LEU A 38 -2.04 -0.95 -2.48
N ARG A 39 -1.37 -0.26 -3.41
CA ARG A 39 -1.57 1.17 -3.58
C ARG A 39 -3.01 1.50 -3.94
N ALA A 40 -3.66 0.73 -4.81
CA ALA A 40 -5.06 0.93 -5.15
C ALA A 40 -5.96 0.80 -3.91
N SER A 41 -5.73 -0.22 -3.09
CA SER A 41 -6.43 -0.38 -1.81
C SER A 41 -6.18 0.82 -0.87
N GLN A 42 -4.93 1.25 -0.68
CA GLN A 42 -4.61 2.43 0.15
C GLN A 42 -5.34 3.69 -0.37
N VAL A 43 -5.36 3.91 -1.70
CA VAL A 43 -6.07 5.04 -2.32
C VAL A 43 -7.56 5.00 -2.04
N ASN A 44 -8.19 3.84 -2.21
CA ASN A 44 -9.62 3.64 -1.97
C ASN A 44 -9.97 3.85 -0.50
N ARG A 45 -9.17 3.27 0.40
CA ARG A 45 -9.34 3.42 1.84
C ARG A 45 -9.18 4.87 2.30
N ILE A 46 -8.15 5.58 1.84
CA ILE A 46 -7.97 7.02 2.10
C ILE A 46 -9.15 7.83 1.54
N ALA A 47 -9.66 7.51 0.35
CA ALA A 47 -10.83 8.18 -0.23
C ALA A 47 -12.12 7.94 0.57
N SER A 48 -12.24 6.77 1.20
CA SER A 48 -13.32 6.43 2.13
C SER A 48 -13.16 7.05 3.53
N GLN A 49 -12.00 7.65 3.83
CA GLN A 49 -11.66 8.25 5.14
C GLN A 49 -11.69 7.22 6.29
N ARG A 50 -11.08 6.06 6.09
CA ARG A 50 -11.02 4.98 7.09
C ARG A 50 -9.59 4.55 7.39
N ASN A 51 -9.34 4.10 8.61
CA ASN A 51 -8.12 3.41 9.02
C ASN A 51 -8.11 1.95 8.51
N PRO A 52 -6.96 1.25 8.53
CA PRO A 52 -6.84 -0.16 8.13
C PRO A 52 -7.74 -1.14 8.91
N ASP A 53 -8.07 -0.81 10.16
CA ASP A 53 -9.02 -1.57 11.00
C ASP A 53 -10.49 -1.31 10.64
N GLY A 54 -10.76 -0.41 9.69
CA GLY A 54 -12.10 -0.01 9.26
C GLY A 54 -12.68 1.18 10.02
N SER A 55 -12.08 1.62 11.13
CA SER A 55 -12.55 2.76 11.91
C SER A 55 -12.49 4.06 11.09
N PRO A 56 -13.45 4.99 11.24
CA PRO A 56 -13.43 6.25 10.50
C PRO A 56 -12.27 7.14 10.99
N TYR A 57 -11.69 7.93 10.09
CA TYR A 57 -10.77 8.99 10.49
C TYR A 57 -11.46 10.00 11.39
N GLU A 58 -10.71 10.51 12.36
CA GLU A 58 -11.19 11.63 13.15
C GLU A 58 -11.53 12.82 12.22
N PRO A 59 -12.73 13.42 12.35
CA PRO A 59 -13.15 14.53 11.51
C PRO A 59 -12.15 15.67 11.51
N ARG A 60 -12.03 16.35 10.37
CA ARG A 60 -11.25 17.58 10.30
C ARG A 60 -11.92 18.64 11.19
N ARG A 61 -11.15 19.29 12.07
CA ARG A 61 -11.63 20.46 12.82
C ARG A 61 -12.30 21.45 11.87
N ALA A 62 -13.56 21.76 12.13
CA ALA A 62 -14.32 22.70 11.34
C ALA A 62 -13.62 24.05 11.38
N LYS A 63 -13.42 24.65 10.21
CA LYS A 63 -13.01 26.04 10.15
C LYS A 63 -14.30 26.84 10.26
N ASN A 64 -14.38 27.79 11.19
CA ASN A 64 -15.49 28.73 11.31
C ASN A 64 -15.55 29.61 10.06
N LEU A 65 -16.12 29.07 8.99
CA LEU A 65 -16.34 29.76 7.72
C LEU A 65 -17.73 30.38 7.80
N ARG A 66 -17.93 31.33 8.71
CA ARG A 66 -19.10 32.24 8.64
C ARG A 66 -19.02 32.93 7.28
N GLY A 67 -19.90 32.56 6.35
CA GLY A 67 -20.16 33.37 5.16
C GLY A 67 -19.91 32.78 3.77
N LYS A 68 -19.58 31.49 3.59
CA LYS A 68 -19.48 30.91 2.22
C LYS A 68 -20.41 29.73 2.00
N LYS A 69 -21.68 30.03 1.76
CA LYS A 69 -22.69 29.11 1.19
C LYS A 69 -22.12 28.56 -0.13
N GLY A 70 -21.79 27.26 -0.18
CA GLY A 70 -21.33 26.58 -1.41
C GLY A 70 -19.86 26.15 -1.49
N THR A 71 -19.01 26.34 -0.47
CA THR A 71 -17.65 25.75 -0.54
C THR A 71 -17.71 24.23 -0.35
N ILE A 72 -17.49 23.48 -1.44
CA ILE A 72 -17.42 22.01 -1.45
C ILE A 72 -16.50 21.53 -0.32
N ARG A 73 -17.04 20.76 0.63
CA ARG A 73 -16.26 20.08 1.68
C ARG A 73 -15.36 19.03 1.02
N ARG A 74 -14.14 19.43 0.65
CA ARG A 74 -13.14 18.48 0.12
C ARG A 74 -12.74 17.50 1.22
N LYS A 75 -12.89 16.20 0.93
CA LYS A 75 -12.36 15.11 1.77
C LYS A 75 -10.86 15.31 2.00
N MET A 76 -10.36 14.97 3.20
CA MET A 76 -8.94 15.08 3.51
C MET A 76 -8.11 14.20 2.57
N PHE A 77 -6.84 14.57 2.36
CA PHE A 77 -5.88 13.75 1.62
C PHE A 77 -6.22 13.44 0.15
N THR A 78 -7.17 14.18 -0.43
CA THR A 78 -7.54 14.04 -1.85
C THR A 78 -6.33 14.19 -2.79
N LYS A 79 -5.37 15.06 -2.45
CA LYS A 79 -4.10 15.18 -3.20
C LYS A 79 -3.14 14.03 -2.88
N LEU A 80 -2.96 13.67 -1.60
CA LEU A 80 -1.99 12.64 -1.19
C LEU A 80 -2.22 11.28 -1.87
N ARG A 81 -3.48 10.92 -2.16
CA ARG A 81 -3.81 9.66 -2.85
C ARG A 81 -3.49 9.64 -4.36
N GLN A 82 -3.10 10.77 -4.96
CA GLN A 82 -2.79 10.83 -6.39
C GLN A 82 -1.45 10.14 -6.71
N ALA A 83 -1.28 9.66 -7.94
CA ALA A 83 -0.10 8.92 -8.38
C ALA A 83 1.24 9.65 -8.23
N ARG A 84 1.23 10.98 -8.32
CA ARG A 84 2.43 11.79 -8.10
C ARG A 84 2.87 11.87 -6.63
N HIS A 85 1.99 11.55 -5.69
CA HIS A 85 2.21 11.65 -4.25
C HIS A 85 2.36 10.27 -3.58
N LEU A 86 1.63 9.26 -4.03
CA LEU A 86 1.72 7.89 -3.53
C LEU A 86 2.25 6.99 -4.65
N ARG A 87 3.45 6.44 -4.48
CA ARG A 87 4.14 5.58 -5.45
C ARG A 87 4.01 4.12 -5.06
N ALA A 88 4.06 3.26 -6.08
CA ALA A 88 4.13 1.82 -5.98
C ALA A 88 5.33 1.34 -6.80
N GLN A 89 6.23 0.59 -6.19
CA GLN A 89 7.44 0.06 -6.81
C GLN A 89 7.62 -1.40 -6.41
N GLY A 90 8.07 -2.22 -7.35
CA GLY A 90 8.47 -3.60 -7.11
C GLY A 90 9.95 -3.76 -7.41
N TYR A 91 10.64 -4.45 -6.52
CA TYR A 91 12.03 -4.85 -6.63
C TYR A 91 12.13 -6.37 -6.54
N GLY A 92 13.33 -6.93 -6.72
CA GLY A 92 13.52 -8.38 -6.61
C GLY A 92 13.06 -8.93 -5.26
N ASP A 93 13.26 -8.21 -4.16
CA ASP A 93 13.03 -8.63 -2.78
C ASP A 93 11.88 -7.93 -2.07
N SER A 94 11.30 -6.89 -2.66
CA SER A 94 10.36 -6.02 -1.95
C SER A 94 9.30 -5.41 -2.86
N ALA A 95 8.09 -5.28 -2.31
CA ALA A 95 7.00 -4.48 -2.86
C ALA A 95 6.80 -3.25 -1.96
N VAL A 96 6.93 -2.05 -2.53
CA VAL A 96 6.96 -0.80 -1.78
C VAL A 96 5.82 0.11 -2.20
N VAL A 97 5.02 0.55 -1.23
CA VAL A 97 4.03 1.63 -1.37
C VAL A 97 4.41 2.75 -0.42
N ALA A 98 4.77 3.90 -0.97
CA ALA A 98 5.31 5.01 -0.18
C ALA A 98 4.89 6.38 -0.71
N PHE A 99 4.81 7.35 0.20
CA PHE A 99 4.64 8.75 -0.18
C PHE A 99 5.95 9.33 -0.71
N THR A 100 5.87 10.21 -1.72
CA THR A 100 7.03 10.95 -2.21
C THR A 100 7.54 11.93 -1.16
N ALA A 101 8.82 12.33 -1.22
CA ALA A 101 9.44 13.25 -0.27
C ALA A 101 8.61 14.52 -0.01
N ALA A 102 8.09 15.14 -1.07
CA ALA A 102 7.25 16.34 -0.97
C ALA A 102 5.94 16.14 -0.17
N SER A 103 5.46 14.91 -0.05
CA SER A 103 4.20 14.57 0.61
C SER A 103 4.37 13.72 1.89
N ALA A 104 5.54 13.11 2.06
CA ALA A 104 5.88 12.24 3.17
C ALA A 104 5.78 12.95 4.53
N ARG A 105 6.17 14.24 4.62
CA ARG A 105 6.07 15.02 5.86
C ARG A 105 4.63 15.07 6.38
N VAL A 106 3.68 15.47 5.53
CA VAL A 106 2.26 15.56 5.91
C VAL A 106 1.71 14.18 6.24
N ALA A 107 2.05 13.18 5.42
CA ALA A 107 1.61 11.82 5.67
C ALA A 107 2.10 11.30 7.03
N ARG A 108 3.38 11.50 7.35
CA ARG A 108 3.99 11.08 8.63
C ARG A 108 3.34 11.76 9.83
N VAL A 109 3.05 13.06 9.73
CA VAL A 109 2.36 13.81 10.80
C VAL A 109 1.03 13.16 11.13
N HIS A 110 0.23 12.82 10.10
CA HIS A 110 -1.06 12.18 10.32
C HIS A 110 -0.96 10.70 10.70
N GLN A 111 -0.03 9.95 10.10
CA GLN A 111 0.21 8.54 10.40
C GLN A 111 0.56 8.30 11.86
N LEU A 112 1.38 9.18 12.44
CA LEU A 112 1.93 9.02 13.79
C LEU A 112 1.32 10.01 14.81
N GLY A 113 0.37 10.85 14.39
CA GLY A 113 -0.26 11.85 15.26
C GLY A 113 0.72 12.88 15.83
N LEU A 114 1.65 13.36 14.99
CA LEU A 114 2.70 14.30 15.38
C LEU A 114 2.14 15.73 15.51
N GLN A 115 2.98 16.63 16.03
CA GLN A 115 2.72 18.06 16.01
C GLN A 115 3.21 18.67 14.70
N ASP A 116 2.42 19.57 14.12
CA ASP A 116 2.83 20.41 13.00
C ASP A 116 2.09 21.74 13.03
N LYS A 117 2.61 22.75 12.33
CA LYS A 117 1.97 24.06 12.18
C LYS A 117 1.06 24.04 10.94
N PRO A 118 -0.26 24.26 11.07
CA PRO A 118 -1.15 24.33 9.91
C PRO A 118 -0.81 25.47 8.94
N ARG A 119 -0.17 26.53 9.45
CA ARG A 119 0.31 27.71 8.70
C ARG A 119 1.60 28.26 9.34
N PRO A 120 2.47 28.96 8.59
CA PRO A 120 3.77 29.46 9.09
C PRO A 120 3.69 30.20 10.44
N ASN A 121 2.63 30.97 10.68
CA ASN A 121 2.45 31.79 11.88
C ASN A 121 1.32 31.28 12.80
N THR A 122 1.23 29.96 12.99
CA THR A 122 0.25 29.36 13.93
C THR A 122 0.94 28.49 14.96
N ARG A 123 0.33 28.36 16.15
CA ARG A 123 0.80 27.43 17.17
C ARG A 123 0.78 26.01 16.60
N ALA A 124 1.83 25.24 16.89
CA ALA A 124 1.85 23.83 16.55
C ALA A 124 0.69 23.11 17.25
N VAL A 125 -0.01 22.25 16.52
CA VAL A 125 -1.10 21.44 17.06
C VAL A 125 -0.78 19.98 16.87
N ARG A 126 -1.14 19.15 17.86
CA ARG A 126 -1.09 17.71 17.71
C ARG A 126 -2.22 17.26 16.78
N TYR A 127 -1.86 16.46 15.78
CA TYR A 127 -2.83 15.87 14.88
C TYR A 127 -3.33 14.54 15.41
N ALA A 128 -4.62 14.27 15.23
CA ALA A 128 -5.15 12.94 15.44
C ALA A 128 -4.55 11.93 14.45
N VAL A 129 -4.32 10.71 14.94
CA VAL A 129 -3.80 9.60 14.14
C VAL A 129 -4.82 9.25 13.05
N ARG A 130 -4.33 9.22 11.80
CA ARG A 130 -5.05 8.76 10.62
C ARG A 130 -4.06 7.89 9.85
N GLN A 131 -4.23 6.57 9.95
CA GLN A 131 -3.29 5.61 9.37
C GLN A 131 -3.45 5.58 7.85
N LEU A 132 -2.73 6.46 7.16
CA LEU A 132 -2.75 6.59 5.71
C LEU A 132 -2.13 5.38 5.03
N LEU A 133 -1.10 4.79 5.62
CA LEU A 133 -0.51 3.52 5.20
C LEU A 133 -0.76 2.47 6.28
N GLY A 134 -1.08 1.26 5.84
CA GLY A 134 -1.25 0.11 6.70
C GLY A 134 -2.06 -0.98 6.01
N PHE A 135 -1.94 -2.20 6.51
CA PHE A 135 -2.62 -3.37 5.95
C PHE A 135 -3.93 -3.64 6.69
N SER A 136 -5.04 -3.60 5.95
CA SER A 136 -6.30 -4.20 6.38
C SER A 136 -6.22 -5.73 6.32
N ARG A 137 -7.26 -6.42 6.81
CA ARG A 137 -7.37 -7.88 6.64
C ARG A 137 -7.44 -8.27 5.16
N GLN A 138 -8.18 -7.49 4.37
CA GLN A 138 -8.32 -7.68 2.92
C GLN A 138 -6.97 -7.49 2.21
N ASP A 139 -6.18 -6.49 2.60
CA ASP A 139 -4.85 -6.29 2.02
C ASP A 139 -3.94 -7.50 2.26
N ARG A 140 -3.97 -8.06 3.48
CA ARG A 140 -3.16 -9.23 3.83
C ARG A 140 -3.56 -10.46 3.03
N ALA A 141 -4.86 -10.70 2.89
CA ALA A 141 -5.38 -11.80 2.07
C ALA A 141 -4.93 -11.63 0.62
N LEU A 142 -5.18 -10.47 0.01
CA LEU A 142 -4.79 -10.17 -1.36
C LEU A 142 -3.28 -10.40 -1.60
N ILE A 143 -2.43 -9.95 -0.67
CA ILE A 143 -0.99 -10.19 -0.79
C ILE A 143 -0.68 -11.69 -0.78
N LEU A 144 -1.21 -12.43 0.21
CA LEU A 144 -0.94 -13.86 0.36
C LEU A 144 -1.45 -14.65 -0.84
N ASP A 145 -2.64 -14.35 -1.33
CA ASP A 145 -3.25 -14.98 -2.51
C ASP A 145 -2.40 -14.70 -3.76
N ALA A 146 -1.95 -13.46 -3.96
CA ALA A 146 -1.10 -13.11 -5.10
C ALA A 146 0.23 -13.89 -5.11
N TYR A 147 0.85 -14.09 -3.94
CA TYR A 147 2.06 -14.93 -3.84
C TYR A 147 1.74 -16.41 -4.02
N ALA A 148 0.65 -16.91 -3.44
CA ALA A 148 0.24 -18.30 -3.55
C ALA A 148 -0.01 -18.70 -5.01
N HIS A 149 -0.79 -17.91 -5.76
CA HIS A 149 -1.03 -18.13 -7.19
C HIS A 149 0.26 -18.10 -8.02
N HIS A 150 1.13 -17.12 -7.77
CA HIS A 150 2.40 -17.05 -8.48
C HIS A 150 3.29 -18.28 -8.25
N LEU A 151 3.27 -18.85 -7.03
CA LEU A 151 4.04 -20.05 -6.69
C LEU A 151 3.39 -21.34 -7.23
N SER A 152 2.05 -21.44 -7.21
CA SER A 152 1.34 -22.59 -7.77
C SER A 152 1.51 -22.67 -9.30
N GLY A 153 1.84 -21.55 -9.94
CA GLY A 153 1.96 -21.47 -11.40
C GLY A 153 0.63 -21.21 -12.08
N GLU A 154 -0.41 -20.98 -11.29
CA GLU A 154 -1.68 -20.44 -11.76
C GLU A 154 -1.47 -18.96 -12.04
N GLY A 155 -1.54 -18.59 -13.31
CA GLY A 155 -1.68 -17.18 -13.65
C GLY A 155 -2.95 -16.63 -13.00
N LEU A 156 -2.85 -15.44 -12.42
CA LEU A 156 -4.01 -14.65 -11.99
C LEU A 156 -4.85 -14.23 -13.19
#